data_AF-D5SHZ2-F1
#
_entry.id   AF-D5SHZ2-F1
#
_cell.length_a   1.000
_cell.length_b   1.000
_cell.length_c   1.000
_cell.angle_alpha   90.00
_cell.angle_beta   90.00
_cell.angle_gamma   90.00
#
_symmetry.space_group_name_H-M   'P 1'
#
loop_
_entity.id
_entity.type
_entity.pdbx_description
1 polymer ?
#
loop_
_entity_poly.entity_id
_entity_poly.type
_entity_poly.pdbx_seq_one_letter_code
_entity_poly.pdbx_strand_id
1 'polypeptide(L)'
;MAPPRPTGAGRLTAEGRGSSMSRSRTVRALGVLTAAVILPLATPTAPATAAAPAPKAAAAKEWTCGDSVWAYPHKQAEVETWACIGYENGKVWPELGSRCKWDKSAVGTNWILNYCTAYDLAYKMTSPSGKVYEGTLPKMRGYHFTSIGTDLATCETGNWTVSLPGSKHDVENTTFWGQNEIHTAKTDQTRTIDVPHC
;
A
#
# COMPACT_ATOMS: atom_id res chain seq x y z
N MET A 1 6.50 -24.29 49.86
CA MET A 1 6.96 -23.28 48.90
C MET A 1 5.81 -22.30 48.68
N ALA A 2 5.99 -21.05 49.10
CA ALA A 2 4.99 -19.98 48.93
C ALA A 2 5.33 -19.14 47.68
N PRO A 3 4.34 -18.62 46.93
CA PRO A 3 4.61 -17.75 45.79
C PRO A 3 4.93 -16.31 46.24
N PRO A 4 5.73 -15.55 45.46
CA PRO A 4 6.00 -14.15 45.76
C PRO A 4 4.84 -13.22 45.38
N ARG A 5 4.63 -12.17 46.18
CA ARG A 5 3.73 -11.04 45.90
C ARG A 5 4.35 -10.08 44.87
N PRO A 6 3.54 -9.41 44.02
CA PRO A 6 4.01 -8.30 43.21
C PRO A 6 3.97 -6.97 43.99
N THR A 7 5.04 -6.19 43.89
CA THR A 7 5.16 -4.81 44.38
C THR A 7 5.46 -3.89 43.22
N GLY A 8 4.75 -2.76 43.14
CA GLY A 8 5.31 -1.53 42.58
C GLY A 8 4.52 -0.92 41.43
N ALA A 9 3.51 -0.11 41.79
CA ALA A 9 2.87 0.85 40.91
C ALA A 9 3.84 1.98 40.50
N GLY A 10 3.71 2.49 39.28
CA GLY A 10 4.55 3.58 38.76
C GLY A 10 3.87 4.39 37.65
N ARG A 11 2.87 5.20 38.04
CA ARG A 11 2.51 6.54 37.56
C ARG A 11 2.56 6.85 36.04
N LEU A 12 1.37 6.93 35.45
CA LEU A 12 1.07 7.64 34.19
C LEU A 12 1.24 9.16 34.36
N THR A 13 1.98 9.80 33.46
CA THR A 13 1.84 11.24 33.16
C THR A 13 1.29 11.38 31.75
N ALA A 14 0.13 12.02 31.66
CA ALA A 14 -0.60 12.34 30.44
C ALA A 14 -0.30 13.78 30.03
N GLU A 15 0.29 13.99 28.86
CA GLU A 15 0.34 15.25 28.10
C GLU A 15 0.48 14.85 26.63
N GLY A 16 -0.19 15.40 25.63
CA GLY A 16 -1.15 16.48 25.55
C GLY A 16 -1.75 16.45 24.14
N ARG A 17 -3.02 16.82 24.04
CA ARG A 17 -3.76 16.98 22.78
C ARG A 17 -3.16 18.11 21.95
N GLY A 18 -3.12 17.91 20.64
CA GLY A 18 -2.75 18.95 19.68
C GLY A 18 -3.27 18.70 18.27
N SER A 19 -4.59 18.51 18.10
CA SER A 19 -5.22 18.54 16.78
C SER A 19 -5.23 19.98 16.26
N SER A 20 -4.31 20.29 15.35
CA SER A 20 -4.31 21.55 14.61
C SER A 20 -5.41 21.55 13.55
N MET A 21 -6.51 22.26 13.82
CA MET A 21 -7.53 22.56 12.83
C MET A 21 -7.01 23.65 11.89
N SER A 22 -6.69 23.26 10.65
CA SER A 22 -6.43 24.20 9.56
C SER A 22 -7.70 24.97 9.22
N ARG A 23 -7.77 26.23 9.63
CA ARG A 23 -8.85 27.15 9.25
C ARG A 23 -8.51 27.79 7.91
N SER A 24 -9.15 27.30 6.85
CA SER A 24 -9.19 27.97 5.54
C SER A 24 -9.84 29.34 5.68
N ARG A 25 -9.05 30.41 5.59
CA ARG A 25 -9.56 31.78 5.52
C ARG A 25 -9.96 32.08 4.08
N THR A 26 -11.26 32.15 3.82
CA THR A 26 -11.82 32.74 2.61
C THR A 26 -11.60 34.25 2.65
N VAL A 27 -10.67 34.77 1.84
CA VAL A 27 -10.50 36.21 1.64
C VAL A 27 -11.45 36.64 0.52
N ARG A 28 -12.48 37.43 0.86
CA ARG A 28 -13.28 38.17 -0.12
C ARG A 28 -12.50 39.43 -0.51
N ALA A 29 -12.04 39.49 -1.76
CA ALA A 29 -11.52 40.73 -2.34
C ALA A 29 -12.70 41.55 -2.91
N LEU A 30 -12.88 42.77 -2.40
CA LEU A 30 -13.76 43.76 -3.01
C LEU A 30 -13.09 44.32 -4.28
N GLY A 31 -13.89 44.41 -5.34
CA GLY A 31 -13.48 44.95 -6.63
C GLY A 31 -13.28 46.47 -6.59
N VAL A 32 -12.31 46.93 -7.37
CA VAL A 32 -12.19 48.31 -7.83
C VAL A 32 -12.36 48.27 -9.34
N LEU A 33 -13.46 48.85 -9.83
CA LEU A 33 -13.71 49.11 -11.24
C LEU A 33 -12.99 50.39 -11.64
N THR A 34 -11.85 50.25 -12.33
CA THR A 34 -11.22 51.35 -13.07
C THR A 34 -11.57 51.20 -14.56
N ALA A 35 -12.35 52.14 -15.08
CA ALA A 35 -12.63 52.27 -16.51
C ALA A 35 -11.38 52.84 -17.21
N ALA A 36 -10.72 52.03 -18.02
CA ALA A 36 -9.65 52.47 -18.91
C ALA A 36 -10.22 52.73 -20.31
N VAL A 37 -9.99 53.94 -20.83
CA VAL A 37 -10.25 54.34 -22.20
C VAL A 37 -9.23 53.63 -23.11
N ILE A 38 -9.71 52.81 -24.04
CA ILE A 38 -8.86 52.06 -24.99
C ILE A 38 -8.86 52.79 -26.34
N LEU A 39 -7.69 53.28 -26.74
CA LEU A 39 -7.38 53.69 -28.12
C LEU A 39 -7.13 52.43 -28.98
N PRO A 40 -7.65 52.34 -30.21
CA PRO A 40 -7.39 51.20 -31.08
C PRO A 40 -5.99 51.31 -31.70
N LEU A 41 -5.02 50.61 -31.12
CA LEU A 41 -3.78 50.27 -31.83
C LEU A 41 -4.04 49.03 -32.69
N ALA A 42 -3.88 49.18 -34.01
CA ALA A 42 -3.89 48.09 -34.96
C ALA A 42 -2.66 47.19 -34.70
N THR A 43 -2.85 46.10 -33.96
CA THR A 43 -1.84 45.07 -33.78
C THR A 43 -1.83 44.15 -35.01
N PRO A 44 -0.66 43.88 -35.62
CA PRO A 44 -0.54 42.88 -36.67
C PRO A 44 -0.92 41.50 -36.09
N THR A 45 -1.90 40.85 -36.69
CA THR A 45 -2.28 39.46 -36.37
C THR A 45 -1.13 38.53 -36.71
N ALA A 46 -0.40 38.11 -35.69
CA ALA A 46 0.57 37.02 -35.81
C ALA A 46 -0.17 35.72 -36.20
N PRO A 47 0.44 34.86 -37.04
CA PRO A 47 -0.16 33.59 -37.41
C PRO A 47 -0.40 32.76 -36.14
N ALA A 48 -1.64 32.29 -35.98
CA ALA A 48 -2.05 31.44 -34.89
C ALA A 48 -1.12 30.21 -34.85
N THR A 49 -0.22 30.19 -33.88
CA THR A 49 0.59 29.01 -33.59
C THR A 49 -0.39 27.94 -33.13
N ALA A 50 -0.57 26.89 -33.93
CA ALA A 50 -1.46 25.78 -33.60
C ALA A 50 -1.12 25.30 -32.19
N ALA A 51 -2.13 25.29 -31.31
CA ALA A 51 -1.95 24.83 -29.93
C ALA A 51 -1.39 23.41 -29.98
N ALA A 52 -0.24 23.21 -29.34
CA ALA A 52 0.34 21.89 -29.21
C ALA A 52 -0.71 20.94 -28.58
N PRO A 53 -0.86 19.70 -29.08
CA PRO A 53 -1.79 18.76 -28.49
C PRO A 53 -1.46 18.59 -27.01
N ALA A 54 -2.48 18.72 -26.16
CA ALA A 54 -2.33 18.51 -24.72
C ALA A 54 -1.75 17.12 -24.47
N PRO A 55 -0.78 16.96 -23.54
CA PRO A 55 -0.23 15.66 -23.22
C PRO A 55 -1.36 14.73 -22.79
N LYS A 56 -1.46 13.58 -23.47
CA LYS A 56 -2.41 12.52 -23.10
C LYS A 56 -2.11 12.13 -21.66
N ALA A 57 -3.12 12.17 -20.79
CA ALA A 57 -2.98 11.73 -19.40
C ALA A 57 -2.39 10.31 -19.38
N ALA A 58 -1.36 10.09 -18.56
CA ALA A 58 -0.82 8.76 -18.34
C ALA A 58 -1.97 7.86 -17.86
N ALA A 59 -2.10 6.68 -18.47
CA ALA A 59 -3.09 5.71 -18.01
C ALA A 59 -2.78 5.38 -16.54
N ALA A 60 -3.82 5.30 -15.70
CA ALA A 60 -3.63 4.87 -14.32
C ALA A 60 -3.13 3.42 -14.31
N LYS A 61 -2.26 3.08 -13.36
CA LYS A 61 -1.85 1.70 -13.12
C LYS A 61 -3.06 0.85 -12.75
N GLU A 62 -3.30 -0.21 -13.50
CA GLU A 62 -4.34 -1.19 -13.21
C GLU A 62 -3.74 -2.37 -12.43
N TRP A 63 -4.54 -3.02 -11.57
CA TRP A 63 -4.09 -4.11 -10.71
C TRP A 63 -5.02 -5.32 -10.86
N THR A 64 -4.43 -6.49 -11.07
CA THR A 64 -5.12 -7.78 -10.94
C THR A 64 -4.48 -8.58 -9.82
N CYS A 65 -5.29 -9.09 -8.90
CA CYS A 65 -4.82 -9.88 -7.76
C CYS A 65 -5.40 -11.30 -7.79
N GLY A 66 -4.62 -12.27 -7.33
CA GLY A 66 -5.13 -13.61 -7.06
C GLY A 66 -5.90 -13.68 -5.74
N ASP A 67 -6.58 -14.81 -5.52
CA ASP A 67 -7.33 -15.05 -4.29
C ASP A 67 -6.44 -15.08 -3.05
N SER A 68 -7.00 -14.58 -1.94
CA SER A 68 -6.41 -14.59 -0.60
C SER A 68 -7.11 -15.61 0.29
N VAL A 69 -6.35 -16.21 1.22
CA VAL A 69 -6.90 -17.04 2.30
C VAL A 69 -6.15 -16.69 3.58
N TRP A 70 -6.88 -16.63 4.70
CA TRP A 70 -6.28 -16.50 6.01
C TRP A 70 -5.55 -17.79 6.40
N ALA A 71 -4.25 -17.67 6.66
CA ALA A 71 -3.43 -18.71 7.26
C ALA A 71 -3.33 -18.47 8.77
N TYR A 72 -3.19 -19.56 9.54
CA TYR A 72 -3.13 -19.56 11.00
C TYR A 72 -1.70 -19.85 11.50
N PRO A 73 -0.76 -18.89 11.39
CA PRO A 73 0.64 -19.08 11.79
C PRO A 73 0.83 -19.21 13.30
N HIS A 74 -0.11 -18.75 14.13
CA HIS A 74 -0.03 -18.87 15.59
C HIS A 74 -1.43 -18.97 16.22
N LYS A 75 -1.54 -19.56 17.42
CA LYS A 75 -2.81 -19.79 18.14
C LYS A 75 -3.71 -18.54 18.24
N GLN A 76 -3.12 -17.35 18.21
CA GLN A 76 -3.80 -16.05 18.35
C GLN A 76 -3.52 -15.09 17.20
N ALA A 77 -2.87 -15.53 16.11
CA ALA A 77 -2.51 -14.66 15.00
C ALA A 77 -2.84 -15.33 13.66
N GLU A 78 -3.47 -14.58 12.78
CA GLU A 78 -3.75 -14.97 11.40
C GLU A 78 -3.15 -13.96 10.42
N VAL A 79 -2.66 -14.46 9.29
CA VAL A 79 -2.11 -13.66 8.20
C VAL A 79 -2.81 -14.06 6.91
N GLU A 80 -3.31 -13.06 6.19
CA GLU A 80 -3.85 -13.18 4.85
C GLU A 80 -2.88 -12.51 3.88
N THR A 81 -2.56 -13.20 2.78
CA THR A 81 -1.65 -12.70 1.74
C THR A 81 -2.27 -12.86 0.37
N TRP A 82 -2.02 -11.91 -0.53
CA TRP A 82 -2.38 -12.04 -1.93
C TRP A 82 -1.29 -11.45 -2.82
N ALA A 83 -1.04 -12.14 -3.94
CA ALA A 83 -0.15 -11.66 -4.99
C ALA A 83 -0.97 -10.86 -6.00
N CYS A 84 -0.44 -9.73 -6.45
CA CYS A 84 -0.99 -8.93 -7.54
C CYS A 84 0.03 -8.70 -8.64
N ILE A 85 -0.48 -8.40 -9.83
CA ILE A 85 0.27 -7.83 -10.93
C ILE A 85 -0.35 -6.48 -11.26
N GLY A 86 0.47 -5.45 -11.16
CA GLY A 86 0.14 -4.12 -11.68
C GLY A 86 0.61 -4.01 -13.12
N TYR A 87 -0.10 -3.27 -13.96
CA TYR A 87 0.30 -3.03 -15.35
C TYR A 87 -0.07 -1.64 -15.84
N GLU A 88 0.81 -1.07 -16.65
CA GLU A 88 0.81 0.34 -17.07
C GLU A 88 1.90 0.53 -18.14
N ASN A 89 1.59 1.26 -19.23
CA ASN A 89 2.56 1.63 -20.26
C ASN A 89 3.38 0.45 -20.81
N GLY A 90 2.74 -0.71 -21.04
CA GLY A 90 3.40 -1.91 -21.58
C GLY A 90 4.37 -2.58 -20.62
N LYS A 91 4.27 -2.29 -19.31
CA LYS A 91 5.09 -2.87 -18.26
C LYS A 91 4.23 -3.50 -17.19
N VAL A 92 4.76 -4.51 -16.50
CA VAL A 92 4.10 -5.17 -15.37
C VAL A 92 4.97 -5.10 -14.11
N TRP A 93 4.33 -5.14 -12.94
CA TRP A 93 4.96 -5.11 -11.61
C TRP A 93 4.36 -6.16 -10.70
N PRO A 94 5.17 -6.97 -10.00
CA PRO A 94 4.67 -7.77 -8.89
C PRO A 94 4.30 -6.87 -7.72
N GLU A 95 3.25 -7.25 -7.00
CA GLU A 95 2.95 -6.73 -5.68
C GLU A 95 2.53 -7.86 -4.74
N LEU A 96 2.88 -7.72 -3.47
CA LEU A 96 2.36 -8.54 -2.38
C LEU A 96 1.53 -7.64 -1.46
N GLY A 97 0.26 -7.99 -1.27
CA GLY A 97 -0.56 -7.45 -0.20
C GLY A 97 -0.63 -8.43 0.97
N SER A 98 -0.66 -7.91 2.20
CA SER A 98 -0.95 -8.70 3.39
C SER A 98 -1.84 -7.97 4.39
N ARG A 99 -2.58 -8.76 5.18
CA ARG A 99 -3.38 -8.35 6.33
C ARG A 99 -3.12 -9.30 7.48
N CYS A 100 -3.15 -8.76 8.69
CA CYS A 100 -2.95 -9.52 9.90
C CYS A 100 -4.13 -9.28 10.81
N LYS A 101 -4.51 -10.30 11.57
CA LYS A 101 -5.45 -10.16 12.67
C LYS A 101 -4.97 -10.95 13.87
N TRP A 102 -5.37 -10.48 15.03
CA TRP A 102 -4.98 -11.04 16.31
C TRP A 102 -6.22 -11.35 17.13
N ASP A 103 -6.28 -12.52 17.75
CA ASP A 103 -7.33 -12.89 18.71
C ASP A 103 -6.93 -12.35 20.09
N LYS A 104 -7.61 -11.28 20.53
CA LYS A 104 -7.34 -10.65 21.84
C LYS A 104 -8.03 -11.36 23.01
N SER A 105 -8.67 -12.50 22.80
CA SER A 105 -9.50 -13.10 23.83
C SER A 105 -8.74 -13.90 24.89
N ALA A 106 -9.07 -13.64 26.16
CA ALA A 106 -8.86 -14.58 27.25
C ALA A 106 -10.08 -15.50 27.47
N VAL A 107 -11.26 -15.08 26.98
CA VAL A 107 -12.56 -15.76 27.14
C VAL A 107 -13.43 -15.49 25.90
N GLY A 108 -13.19 -16.25 24.82
CA GLY A 108 -14.01 -16.25 23.59
C GLY A 108 -13.50 -15.37 22.44
N THR A 109 -13.39 -15.94 21.24
CA THR A 109 -12.69 -15.38 20.06
C THR A 109 -13.06 -13.92 19.71
N ASN A 110 -12.08 -13.01 19.75
CA ASN A 110 -12.23 -11.61 19.36
C ASN A 110 -11.09 -11.18 18.42
N TRP A 111 -11.28 -11.43 17.13
CA TRP A 111 -10.33 -11.08 16.08
C TRP A 111 -10.31 -9.58 15.80
N ILE A 112 -9.15 -8.96 15.96
CA ILE A 112 -8.92 -7.55 15.65
C ILE A 112 -7.86 -7.46 14.57
N LEU A 113 -8.16 -6.79 13.46
CA LEU A 113 -7.17 -6.48 12.44
C LEU A 113 -6.00 -5.71 13.07
N ASN A 114 -4.79 -6.02 12.65
CA ASN A 114 -3.58 -5.41 13.18
C ASN A 114 -2.54 -5.14 12.10
N TYR A 115 -1.50 -4.40 12.46
CA TYR A 115 -0.37 -4.14 11.57
C TYR A 115 0.38 -5.44 11.23
N CYS A 116 0.73 -5.57 9.96
CA CYS A 116 1.73 -6.54 9.51
C CYS A 116 3.03 -5.81 9.19
N THR A 117 4.14 -6.43 9.53
CA THR A 117 5.43 -6.13 8.92
C THR A 117 5.82 -7.32 8.04
N ALA A 118 5.89 -7.10 6.72
CA ALA A 118 6.26 -8.11 5.72
C ALA A 118 7.71 -7.93 5.28
N TYR A 119 8.50 -9.01 5.24
CA TYR A 119 9.94 -8.99 4.90
C TYR A 119 10.39 -10.35 4.34
N ASP A 120 11.64 -10.40 3.85
CA ASP A 120 12.18 -11.53 3.09
C ASP A 120 11.29 -11.89 1.89
N LEU A 121 10.81 -10.86 1.19
CA LEU A 121 9.79 -10.97 0.14
C LEU A 121 10.42 -11.27 -1.22
N ALA A 122 10.96 -12.47 -1.38
CA ALA A 122 11.37 -12.95 -2.70
C ALA A 122 10.14 -13.14 -3.60
N TYR A 123 10.27 -12.80 -4.89
CA TYR A 123 9.25 -13.08 -5.90
C TYR A 123 9.83 -13.82 -7.09
N LYS A 124 8.97 -14.60 -7.75
CA LYS A 124 9.17 -15.21 -9.05
C LYS A 124 7.91 -15.05 -9.87
N MET A 125 8.02 -14.40 -11.02
CA MET A 125 6.94 -14.26 -11.99
C MET A 125 7.29 -15.00 -13.26
N THR A 126 6.36 -15.78 -13.80
CA THR A 126 6.47 -16.42 -15.10
C THR A 126 5.41 -15.82 -16.03
N SER A 127 5.87 -15.23 -17.13
CA SER A 127 5.01 -14.67 -18.18
C SER A 127 4.26 -15.75 -18.96
N PRO A 128 3.20 -15.38 -19.70
CA PRO A 128 2.51 -16.27 -20.64
C PRO A 128 3.44 -16.93 -21.66
N SER A 129 4.48 -16.23 -22.13
CA SER A 129 5.49 -16.79 -23.03
C SER A 129 6.52 -17.71 -22.35
N GLY A 130 6.46 -17.86 -21.02
CA GLY A 130 7.36 -18.71 -20.24
C GLY A 130 8.64 -18.03 -19.75
N LYS A 131 8.85 -16.74 -20.03
CA LYS A 131 9.97 -15.98 -19.43
C LYS A 131 9.77 -15.84 -17.94
N VAL A 132 10.88 -15.95 -17.19
CA VAL A 132 10.89 -15.88 -15.73
C VAL A 132 11.57 -14.58 -15.28
N TYR A 133 10.94 -13.90 -14.33
CA TYR A 133 11.41 -12.69 -13.68
C TYR A 133 11.48 -12.94 -12.17
N GLU A 134 12.62 -12.66 -11.55
CA GLU A 134 12.84 -12.93 -10.13
C GLU A 134 13.46 -11.70 -9.46
N GLY A 135 13.21 -11.54 -8.17
CA GLY A 135 13.76 -10.43 -7.40
C GLY A 135 13.27 -10.42 -5.96
N THR A 136 13.47 -9.29 -5.29
CA THR A 136 13.01 -9.08 -3.92
C THR A 136 12.19 -7.80 -3.83
N LEU A 137 11.04 -7.89 -3.17
CA LEU A 137 10.26 -6.74 -2.75
C LEU A 137 10.89 -6.15 -1.47
N PRO A 138 10.76 -4.84 -1.26
CA PRO A 138 11.22 -4.17 -0.04
C PRO A 138 10.48 -4.71 1.18
N LYS A 139 11.10 -4.55 2.35
CA LYS A 139 10.38 -4.66 3.61
C LYS A 139 9.24 -3.63 3.64
N MET A 140 8.05 -4.06 4.01
CA MET A 140 6.86 -3.22 4.12
C MET A 140 6.27 -3.30 5.52
N ARG A 141 5.81 -2.18 6.06
CA ARG A 141 5.03 -2.12 7.29
C ARG A 141 3.83 -1.21 7.06
N GLY A 142 2.65 -1.68 7.41
CA GLY A 142 1.45 -0.88 7.31
C GLY A 142 0.20 -1.71 7.11
N TYR A 143 -0.92 -1.01 6.95
CA TYR A 143 -2.06 -1.54 6.22
C TYR A 143 -1.84 -1.13 4.77
N HIS A 144 -1.86 -2.11 3.88
CA HIS A 144 -2.11 -1.85 2.46
C HIS A 144 -1.02 -1.07 1.70
N PHE A 145 -0.24 -1.84 0.92
CA PHE A 145 0.40 -1.48 -0.35
C PHE A 145 1.65 -0.60 -0.31
N THR A 146 2.74 -1.07 -0.95
CA THR A 146 3.75 -0.18 -1.52
C THR A 146 4.46 -0.87 -2.69
N SER A 147 4.31 -0.32 -3.89
CA SER A 147 4.96 -0.82 -5.09
C SER A 147 6.45 -0.48 -5.08
N ILE A 148 7.32 -1.49 -5.11
CA ILE A 148 8.70 -1.31 -5.53
C ILE A 148 9.04 -2.51 -6.40
N GLY A 149 9.02 -2.30 -7.72
CA GLY A 149 9.61 -3.22 -8.68
C GLY A 149 10.87 -2.58 -9.23
N THR A 150 12.01 -3.23 -9.04
CA THR A 150 13.29 -2.76 -9.61
C THR A 150 13.59 -3.33 -10.99
N ASP A 151 12.77 -4.26 -11.51
CA ASP A 151 12.88 -4.77 -12.88
C ASP A 151 11.51 -4.82 -13.57
N LEU A 152 11.40 -4.10 -14.69
CA LEU A 152 10.18 -3.94 -15.47
C LEU A 152 10.09 -5.06 -16.51
N ALA A 153 9.22 -6.05 -16.30
CA ALA A 153 8.91 -7.02 -17.34
C ALA A 153 8.05 -6.36 -18.43
N THR A 154 8.29 -6.74 -19.68
CA THR A 154 7.39 -6.40 -20.79
C THR A 154 6.01 -6.98 -20.49
N CYS A 155 4.97 -6.17 -20.62
CA CYS A 155 3.60 -6.63 -20.45
C CYS A 155 3.25 -7.62 -21.56
N GLU A 156 2.69 -8.75 -21.15
CA GLU A 156 2.16 -9.79 -22.03
C GLU A 156 0.75 -10.12 -21.53
N THR A 157 -0.25 -10.10 -22.42
CA THR A 157 -1.63 -10.45 -22.08
C THR A 157 -1.75 -11.96 -21.79
N GLY A 158 -2.56 -12.32 -20.81
CA GLY A 158 -2.91 -13.70 -20.46
C GLY A 158 -2.42 -14.12 -19.07
N ASN A 159 -2.24 -15.44 -18.89
CA ASN A 159 -1.95 -16.03 -17.59
C ASN A 159 -0.49 -15.85 -17.16
N TRP A 160 -0.28 -15.09 -16.09
CA TRP A 160 0.98 -14.99 -15.39
C TRP A 160 0.99 -15.86 -14.15
N THR A 161 2.08 -16.56 -13.89
CA THR A 161 2.25 -17.26 -12.60
C THR A 161 3.12 -16.40 -11.69
N VAL A 162 2.60 -16.01 -10.52
CA VAL A 162 3.34 -15.28 -9.49
C VAL A 162 3.54 -16.18 -8.28
N SER A 163 4.78 -16.33 -7.87
CA SER A 163 5.20 -17.06 -6.68
C SER A 163 5.93 -16.12 -5.72
N LEU A 164 5.58 -16.21 -4.45
CA LEU A 164 6.16 -15.45 -3.35
C LEU A 164 6.65 -16.44 -2.29
N PRO A 165 7.78 -17.12 -2.55
CA PRO A 165 8.29 -18.16 -1.66
C PRO A 165 8.88 -17.53 -0.40
N GLY A 166 8.48 -18.08 0.74
CA GLY A 166 9.08 -17.85 2.04
C GLY A 166 8.94 -16.44 2.60
N SER A 167 7.97 -15.68 2.11
CA SER A 167 7.61 -14.38 2.68
C SER A 167 7.33 -14.50 4.18
N LYS A 168 7.93 -13.61 4.97
CA LYS A 168 7.72 -13.56 6.42
C LYS A 168 6.83 -12.39 6.79
N HIS A 169 5.94 -12.60 7.75
CA HIS A 169 5.03 -11.59 8.27
C HIS A 169 5.09 -11.59 9.78
N ASP A 170 5.57 -10.49 10.34
CA ASP A 170 5.48 -10.23 11.77
C ASP A 170 4.11 -9.63 12.06
N VAL A 171 3.34 -10.33 12.89
CA VAL A 171 2.08 -9.85 13.46
C VAL A 171 2.40 -9.18 14.79
N GLU A 172 2.25 -7.86 14.83
CA GLU A 172 2.56 -7.06 16.01
C GLU A 172 1.30 -6.81 16.83
N ASN A 173 1.23 -7.31 18.06
CA ASN A 173 0.18 -6.92 19.00
C ASN A 173 0.72 -5.87 19.97
N THR A 174 0.34 -4.60 19.77
CA THR A 174 0.43 -3.61 20.85
C THR A 174 -0.69 -3.87 21.84
N THR A 175 -0.40 -4.62 22.90
CA THR A 175 -1.33 -4.74 24.03
C THR A 175 -1.51 -3.37 24.69
N PHE A 176 -2.65 -3.16 25.35
CA PHE A 176 -2.94 -1.93 26.11
C PHE A 176 -1.87 -1.64 27.20
N TRP A 177 -1.10 -2.66 27.58
CA TRP A 177 -0.05 -2.59 28.60
C TRP A 177 1.37 -2.36 28.03
N GLY A 178 1.51 -2.11 26.73
CA GLY A 178 2.80 -1.80 26.10
C GLY A 178 3.72 -3.00 25.90
N GLN A 179 3.24 -4.24 26.11
CA GLN A 179 3.97 -5.43 25.65
C GLN A 179 3.69 -5.64 24.18
N ASN A 180 4.76 -5.69 23.38
CA ASN A 180 4.73 -6.04 21.98
C ASN A 180 5.03 -7.53 21.84
N GLU A 181 4.00 -8.32 21.60
CA GLU A 181 4.18 -9.70 21.15
C GLU A 181 4.32 -9.66 19.62
N ILE A 182 5.41 -10.25 19.12
CA ILE A 182 5.68 -10.38 17.69
C ILE A 182 5.64 -11.85 17.34
N HIS A 183 4.73 -12.21 16.45
CA HIS A 183 4.66 -13.56 15.90
C HIS A 183 5.01 -13.54 14.43
N THR A 184 6.03 -14.31 14.06
CA THR A 184 6.44 -14.44 12.67
C THR A 184 5.71 -15.60 12.00
N ALA A 185 4.97 -15.28 10.96
CA ALA A 185 4.39 -16.22 10.02
C ALA A 185 5.31 -16.37 8.81
N LYS A 186 5.44 -17.59 8.29
CA LYS A 186 5.98 -17.82 6.95
C LYS A 186 4.82 -18.16 6.02
N THR A 187 4.74 -17.48 4.90
CA THR A 187 3.74 -17.75 3.86
C THR A 187 4.44 -18.04 2.53
N ASP A 188 4.02 -19.12 1.90
CA ASP A 188 4.37 -19.47 0.53
C ASP A 188 3.12 -19.32 -0.32
N GLN A 189 3.18 -18.46 -1.33
CA GLN A 189 2.06 -18.26 -2.26
C GLN A 189 2.52 -18.56 -3.67
N THR A 190 1.68 -19.24 -4.44
CA THR A 190 1.81 -19.33 -5.89
C THR A 190 0.43 -19.22 -6.50
N ARG A 191 0.27 -18.32 -7.47
CA ARG A 191 -1.01 -17.98 -8.09
C ARG A 191 -0.84 -17.78 -9.58
N THR A 192 -1.86 -18.13 -10.34
CA THR A 192 -2.02 -17.71 -11.72
C THR A 192 -2.95 -16.51 -11.75
N ILE A 193 -2.53 -15.44 -12.40
CA ILE A 193 -3.24 -14.16 -12.50
C ILE A 193 -3.41 -13.86 -13.98
N ASP A 194 -4.65 -13.67 -14.43
CA ASP A 194 -4.95 -13.26 -15.80
C ASP A 194 -4.74 -11.75 -15.96
N VAL A 195 -3.85 -11.35 -16.87
CA VAL A 195 -3.65 -9.94 -17.24
C VAL A 195 -4.45 -9.70 -18.52
N PRO A 196 -5.62 -9.03 -18.44
CA PRO A 196 -6.57 -8.97 -19.55
C PRO A 196 -6.10 -8.09 -20.70
N HIS A 197 -5.25 -7.11 -20.44
CA HIS A 197 -4.71 -6.21 -21.46
C HIS A 197 -3.32 -5.67 -21.11
N CYS A 198 -2.63 -5.30 -22.18
CA CYS A 198 -1.38 -4.58 -22.27
C CYS A 198 -1.54 -3.62 -23.48
#